data_AF-A0A1I6G3W4-F1
#
_entry.id   AF-A0A1I6G3W4-F1
#
_cell.length_a   1.000
_cell.length_b   1.000
_cell.length_c   1.000
_cell.angle_alpha   90.00
_cell.angle_beta   90.00
_cell.angle_gamma   90.00
#
_symmetry.space_group_name_H-M   'P 1'
#
loop_
_entity.id
_entity.type
_entity.pdbx_description
1 polymer ?
#
loop_
_entity_poly.entity_id
_entity_poly.type
_entity_poly.pdbx_seq_one_letter_code
_entity_poly.pdbx_strand_id
1 'polypeptide(L)'
;MNLRTPLYLLMLAMACSFFTACEDEDPSEDLFSDQIDTSGDDPEGSDPDSEEASNDDSSEEESNSDEGNSNDGSSGESGNSGSDSCTPSNYIFEEEGGVILGELEDSSFSGSWQKQGSGSSAYLRWTGSQYFGDPGNGVVRFKIRITNPGSYRFSWRSSVTIGNNGTEHNDTWLRFPDASDFYATKNNSTIYPKGTGKSPNPNGASADGWFKVYRTGNNTDFKWEAYTSDHDGHIIHADFDSPGIYTMEISARSTGHGVDKFALVRTDLNFNDALGGAMSEITCGD
;
A
#
# COMPACT_ATOMS: atom_id res chain seq x y z
N MET A 1 -40.30 -65.69 -14.57
CA MET A 1 -41.38 -65.23 -13.66
C MET A 1 -40.73 -64.64 -12.42
N ASN A 2 -41.24 -63.48 -11.99
CA ASN A 2 -40.90 -62.68 -10.80
C ASN A 2 -39.56 -61.93 -10.80
N LEU A 3 -39.60 -60.71 -11.37
CA LEU A 3 -38.71 -59.61 -11.00
C LEU A 3 -39.40 -58.65 -10.02
N ARG A 4 -38.56 -58.11 -9.13
CA ARG A 4 -38.84 -57.20 -8.02
C ARG A 4 -39.17 -55.78 -8.48
N THR A 5 -39.98 -55.08 -7.68
CA THR A 5 -40.21 -53.62 -7.64
C THR A 5 -38.92 -52.83 -7.32
N PRO A 6 -38.81 -51.54 -7.71
CA PRO A 6 -39.22 -50.43 -6.82
C PRO A 6 -39.91 -49.25 -7.56
N LEU A 7 -40.98 -48.67 -7.01
CA LEU A 7 -41.02 -47.45 -6.17
C LEU A 7 -40.52 -46.18 -6.88
N TYR A 8 -41.46 -45.41 -7.47
CA TYR A 8 -41.26 -44.02 -7.88
C TYR A 8 -42.08 -43.07 -7.02
N LEU A 9 -41.41 -41.99 -6.67
CA LEU A 9 -41.71 -40.90 -5.76
C LEU A 9 -42.86 -40.02 -6.26
N LEU A 10 -43.84 -39.75 -5.39
CA LEU A 10 -44.96 -38.84 -5.59
C LEU A 10 -44.53 -37.42 -5.15
N MET A 11 -44.37 -36.47 -6.08
CA MET A 11 -44.31 -35.04 -5.74
C MET A 11 -45.71 -34.44 -5.88
N LEU A 12 -46.27 -34.02 -4.76
CA LEU A 12 -47.54 -33.30 -4.66
C LEU A 12 -47.24 -31.80 -4.58
N ALA A 13 -47.78 -31.03 -5.53
CA ALA A 13 -47.83 -29.59 -5.48
C ALA A 13 -48.92 -29.13 -4.50
N MET A 14 -48.65 -28.10 -3.69
CA MET A 14 -49.70 -27.29 -3.09
C MET A 14 -49.21 -25.85 -2.90
N ALA A 15 -49.94 -24.93 -3.52
CA ALA A 15 -49.82 -23.49 -3.41
C ALA A 15 -50.94 -22.93 -2.51
N CYS A 16 -50.86 -21.61 -2.27
CA CYS A 16 -51.73 -20.69 -1.51
C CYS A 16 -51.34 -20.52 -0.04
N SER A 17 -50.83 -19.37 0.43
CA SER A 17 -51.25 -17.95 0.35
C SER A 17 -51.71 -17.51 1.75
N PHE A 18 -50.95 -16.63 2.39
CA PHE A 18 -51.49 -15.70 3.39
C PHE A 18 -50.88 -14.31 3.16
N PHE A 19 -51.77 -13.37 2.81
CA PHE A 19 -51.59 -11.93 2.90
C PHE A 19 -51.37 -11.51 4.36
N THR A 20 -50.51 -10.53 4.63
CA THR A 20 -50.77 -9.44 5.59
C THR A 20 -49.83 -8.26 5.33
N ALA A 21 -50.47 -7.15 4.93
CA ALA A 21 -50.20 -5.72 5.16
C ALA A 21 -48.79 -5.11 4.94
N CYS A 22 -48.78 -4.16 4.00
CA CYS A 22 -47.90 -2.99 3.89
C CYS A 22 -47.94 -2.11 5.15
N GLU A 23 -46.80 -1.56 5.53
CA GLU A 23 -46.68 -0.16 5.94
C GLU A 23 -45.45 0.43 5.24
N ASP A 24 -45.71 1.55 4.55
CA ASP A 24 -44.78 2.42 3.85
C ASP A 24 -44.06 3.32 4.86
N GLU A 25 -42.75 3.51 4.74
CA GLU A 25 -42.07 4.76 5.13
C GLU A 25 -40.88 4.98 4.17
N ASP A 26 -41.06 5.98 3.30
CA ASP A 26 -40.09 6.50 2.31
C ASP A 26 -39.06 7.42 3.01
N PRO A 27 -37.88 7.68 2.42
CA PRO A 27 -36.70 8.20 3.10
C PRO A 27 -36.77 9.71 3.27
N SER A 28 -36.28 10.21 4.40
CA SER A 28 -35.97 11.63 4.55
C SER A 28 -34.55 11.90 4.09
N GLU A 29 -34.47 12.76 3.08
CA GLU A 29 -33.26 13.42 2.61
C GLU A 29 -32.72 14.43 3.64
N ASP A 30 -31.41 14.65 3.51
CA ASP A 30 -30.68 15.90 3.71
C ASP A 30 -30.88 16.70 4.98
N LEU A 31 -29.83 16.74 5.83
CA LEU A 31 -29.22 17.98 6.34
C LEU A 31 -27.85 17.67 6.98
N PHE A 32 -26.79 17.46 6.19
CA PHE A 32 -25.42 17.64 6.69
C PHE A 32 -25.00 19.08 6.43
N SER A 33 -25.12 19.89 7.48
CA SER A 33 -24.62 21.26 7.54
C SER A 33 -23.10 21.24 7.59
N ASP A 34 -22.46 21.69 6.51
CA ASP A 34 -21.09 22.21 6.54
C ASP A 34 -21.03 23.37 7.53
N GLN A 35 -20.31 23.20 8.64
CA GLN A 35 -19.75 24.33 9.35
C GLN A 35 -18.34 24.58 8.82
N ILE A 36 -18.30 25.58 7.96
CA ILE A 36 -17.13 26.38 7.59
C ILE A 36 -16.56 26.97 8.88
N ASP A 37 -15.39 26.51 9.31
CA ASP A 37 -14.52 27.27 10.21
C ASP A 37 -13.41 27.89 9.36
N THR A 38 -13.65 29.15 8.97
CA THR A 38 -12.63 30.06 8.49
C THR A 38 -12.12 30.87 9.67
N SER A 39 -11.00 30.48 10.25
CA SER A 39 -10.15 31.41 10.99
C SER A 39 -8.75 30.83 11.21
N GLY A 40 -7.73 31.53 10.75
CA GLY A 40 -6.34 31.14 10.96
C GLY A 40 -5.39 31.76 9.96
N ASP A 41 -5.26 33.09 10.02
CA ASP A 41 -4.20 33.86 9.39
C ASP A 41 -2.81 33.26 9.70
N ASP A 42 -2.10 32.79 8.69
CA ASP A 42 -0.66 32.49 8.77
C ASP A 42 0.12 33.72 8.27
N PRO A 43 0.85 34.44 9.14
CA PRO A 43 1.74 35.49 8.69
C PRO A 43 3.06 34.88 8.20
N GLU A 44 3.45 35.32 7.01
CA GLU A 44 4.74 35.09 6.38
C GLU A 44 5.91 35.35 7.37
N GLY A 45 6.62 34.29 7.72
CA GLY A 45 7.89 34.33 8.44
C GLY A 45 9.04 34.10 7.48
N SER A 46 9.65 35.19 7.02
CA SER A 46 10.93 35.21 6.32
C SER A 46 12.07 34.86 7.29
N ASP A 47 12.76 33.73 7.07
CA ASP A 47 14.04 33.44 7.70
C ASP A 47 15.19 33.78 6.73
N PRO A 48 16.05 34.74 7.08
CA PRO A 48 17.42 34.77 6.61
C PRO A 48 18.36 34.58 7.80
N ASP A 49 19.12 33.48 7.82
CA ASP A 49 20.55 33.63 8.13
C ASP A 49 21.33 32.36 7.77
N SER A 50 22.31 32.58 6.91
CA SER A 50 23.35 31.65 6.51
C SER A 50 24.67 32.31 6.88
N GLU A 51 25.33 31.87 7.96
CA GLU A 51 26.78 32.11 8.16
C GLU A 51 27.44 30.93 8.89
N GLU A 52 28.26 30.21 8.13
CA GLU A 52 29.65 29.81 8.39
C GLU A 52 30.19 29.85 9.84
N ALA A 53 30.75 28.73 10.30
CA ALA A 53 32.03 28.74 11.02
C ALA A 53 32.74 27.39 10.93
N SER A 54 34.05 27.51 10.78
CA SER A 54 35.05 26.55 10.32
C SER A 54 35.89 25.91 11.43
N ASN A 55 36.47 24.75 11.10
CA ASN A 55 37.84 24.26 11.39
C ASN A 55 38.27 23.63 12.72
N ASP A 56 39.23 22.71 12.50
CA ASP A 56 40.31 22.14 13.33
C ASP A 56 39.99 21.00 14.29
N ASP A 57 40.84 20.00 14.53
CA ASP A 57 42.08 19.39 13.95
C ASP A 57 42.52 18.39 15.04
N SER A 58 43.39 17.43 14.68
CA SER A 58 44.35 16.69 15.53
C SER A 58 44.15 15.17 15.61
N SER A 59 44.85 14.46 14.70
CA SER A 59 45.96 13.48 14.96
C SER A 59 45.79 12.45 16.10
N GLU A 60 45.78 11.13 15.89
CA GLU A 60 46.83 10.16 15.46
C GLU A 60 47.37 9.30 16.62
N GLU A 61 47.89 8.13 16.21
CA GLU A 61 48.67 7.08 16.90
C GLU A 61 47.88 5.83 17.39
N GLU A 62 47.91 4.69 16.69
CA GLU A 62 49.00 3.71 16.40
C GLU A 62 49.27 2.73 17.57
N SER A 63 49.09 1.41 17.32
CA SER A 63 50.22 0.46 17.20
C SER A 63 49.81 -1.03 17.31
N ASN A 64 50.06 -1.75 16.22
CA ASN A 64 50.55 -3.14 15.99
C ASN A 64 50.61 -4.24 17.07
N SER A 65 50.27 -5.48 16.66
CA SER A 65 51.20 -6.61 16.31
C SER A 65 50.43 -7.96 16.41
N ASP A 66 50.22 -8.77 15.36
CA ASP A 66 51.09 -9.66 14.55
C ASP A 66 51.21 -11.12 15.10
N GLU A 67 51.44 -12.06 14.16
CA GLU A 67 51.63 -13.53 14.25
C GLU A 67 50.34 -14.40 14.25
N GLY A 68 50.05 -15.34 13.34
CA GLY A 68 50.81 -16.03 12.29
C GLY A 68 50.93 -17.54 12.59
N ASN A 69 50.22 -18.42 11.86
CA ASN A 69 50.74 -19.73 11.42
C ASN A 69 49.80 -20.48 10.44
N SER A 70 50.43 -21.18 9.49
CA SER A 70 49.86 -21.90 8.34
C SER A 70 49.84 -23.42 8.51
N ASN A 71 48.92 -24.11 7.83
CA ASN A 71 49.09 -25.35 7.00
C ASN A 71 47.71 -26.01 6.74
N ASP A 72 47.26 -26.09 5.49
CA ASP A 72 47.50 -27.13 4.45
C ASP A 72 46.73 -28.45 4.67
N GLY A 73 45.96 -28.87 3.65
CA GLY A 73 45.22 -30.13 3.64
C GLY A 73 44.01 -30.15 2.70
N SER A 74 44.27 -30.30 1.40
CA SER A 74 43.30 -30.54 0.32
C SER A 74 42.48 -31.85 0.49
N SER A 75 41.16 -31.77 0.33
CA SER A 75 40.36 -32.78 -0.38
C SER A 75 38.98 -32.20 -0.71
N GLY A 76 38.61 -32.21 -1.99
CA GLY A 76 37.44 -31.51 -2.48
C GLY A 76 36.10 -32.13 -2.11
N GLU A 77 35.07 -31.31 -2.23
CA GLU A 77 33.79 -31.75 -2.75
C GLU A 77 33.13 -30.55 -3.43
N SER A 78 32.83 -30.73 -4.71
CA SER A 78 32.07 -29.82 -5.55
C SER A 78 30.64 -29.74 -5.02
N GLY A 79 30.40 -28.87 -4.04
CA GLY A 79 29.07 -28.45 -3.64
C GLY A 79 28.68 -27.22 -4.45
N ASN A 80 27.97 -27.42 -5.57
CA ASN A 80 27.20 -26.36 -6.20
C ASN A 80 26.02 -26.01 -5.28
N SER A 81 26.30 -25.22 -4.25
CA SER A 81 25.27 -24.60 -3.41
C SER A 81 25.09 -23.18 -3.90
N GLY A 82 24.38 -23.03 -5.02
CA GLY A 82 23.60 -21.82 -5.25
C GLY A 82 22.55 -21.75 -4.16
N SER A 83 22.92 -21.24 -3.00
CA SER A 83 21.95 -20.86 -1.99
C SER A 83 21.32 -19.57 -2.49
N ASP A 84 20.29 -19.71 -3.32
CA ASP A 84 19.32 -18.65 -3.57
C ASP A 84 18.60 -18.41 -2.23
N SER A 85 19.24 -17.63 -1.36
CA SER A 85 18.61 -17.21 -0.12
C SER A 85 17.52 -16.24 -0.48
N CYS A 86 16.28 -16.66 -0.27
CA CYS A 86 15.14 -15.78 -0.35
C CYS A 86 15.34 -14.63 0.64
N THR A 87 15.62 -13.45 0.13
CA THR A 87 15.79 -12.23 0.91
C THR A 87 14.65 -11.26 0.58
N PRO A 88 14.26 -10.36 1.50
CA PRO A 88 13.20 -9.38 1.24
C PRO A 88 13.34 -8.55 -0.03
N SER A 89 14.57 -8.37 -0.55
CA SER A 89 14.81 -7.67 -1.82
C SER A 89 14.36 -8.46 -3.06
N ASN A 90 14.21 -9.78 -2.91
CA ASN A 90 13.85 -10.72 -3.98
C ASN A 90 12.44 -11.27 -3.80
N TYR A 91 11.69 -10.81 -2.79
CA TYR A 91 10.32 -11.25 -2.55
C TYR A 91 9.39 -10.80 -3.68
N ILE A 92 8.54 -11.72 -4.12
CA ILE A 92 7.47 -11.49 -5.08
C ILE A 92 6.15 -11.92 -4.44
N PHE A 93 5.22 -10.98 -4.31
CA PHE A 93 3.88 -11.24 -3.81
C PHE A 93 3.02 -11.83 -4.94
N GLU A 94 2.50 -13.03 -4.72
CA GLU A 94 1.70 -13.77 -5.70
C GLU A 94 0.25 -13.28 -5.70
N GLU A 95 -0.26 -12.98 -6.88
CA GLU A 95 -1.69 -12.77 -7.09
C GLU A 95 -2.42 -14.10 -7.12
N GLU A 96 -3.47 -14.22 -6.32
CA GLU A 96 -4.36 -15.38 -6.30
C GLU A 96 -5.82 -14.92 -6.49
N GLY A 97 -6.47 -15.45 -7.52
CA GLY A 97 -7.91 -15.23 -7.75
C GLY A 97 -8.32 -13.76 -7.95
N GLY A 98 -7.42 -12.93 -8.44
CA GLY A 98 -7.59 -11.49 -8.64
C GLY A 98 -7.21 -10.63 -7.43
N VAL A 99 -6.53 -11.18 -6.43
CA VAL A 99 -6.21 -10.49 -5.18
C VAL A 99 -4.72 -10.61 -4.87
N ILE A 100 -4.12 -9.51 -4.46
CA ILE A 100 -2.86 -9.48 -3.72
C ILE A 100 -3.12 -8.83 -2.38
N LEU A 101 -2.72 -9.49 -1.29
CA LEU A 101 -2.66 -8.93 0.06
C LEU A 101 -1.24 -9.13 0.60
N GLY A 102 -0.52 -8.05 0.88
CA GLY A 102 0.88 -8.11 1.36
C GLY A 102 1.12 -7.23 2.58
N GLU A 103 2.07 -7.62 3.44
CA GLU A 103 2.57 -6.79 4.55
C GLU A 103 3.71 -5.90 4.03
N LEU A 104 3.69 -4.60 4.33
CA LEU A 104 4.69 -3.66 3.82
C LEU A 104 6.06 -3.88 4.47
N GLU A 105 6.09 -4.31 5.72
CA GLU A 105 7.30 -4.62 6.48
C GLU A 105 8.02 -5.91 6.04
N ASP A 106 7.46 -6.67 5.09
CA ASP A 106 8.12 -7.82 4.46
C ASP A 106 9.05 -7.42 3.31
N SER A 107 9.07 -6.14 2.94
CA SER A 107 9.98 -5.60 1.91
C SER A 107 11.38 -5.29 2.45
N SER A 108 12.33 -5.14 1.53
CA SER A 108 13.59 -4.48 1.83
C SER A 108 13.40 -2.96 1.84
N PHE A 109 13.69 -2.33 2.97
CA PHE A 109 13.64 -0.88 3.16
C PHE A 109 14.92 -0.38 3.84
N SER A 110 15.20 0.91 3.69
CA SER A 110 16.41 1.55 4.23
C SER A 110 16.13 2.99 4.64
N GLY A 111 17.16 3.67 5.15
CA GLY A 111 17.06 5.05 5.62
C GLY A 111 16.17 5.15 6.87
N SER A 112 15.24 6.11 6.87
CA SER A 112 14.37 6.37 8.03
C SER A 112 13.05 5.59 7.99
N TRP A 113 12.92 4.58 7.13
CA TRP A 113 11.86 3.59 7.28
C TRP A 113 12.19 2.64 8.41
N GLN A 114 11.27 2.50 9.35
CA GLN A 114 11.43 1.64 10.51
C GLN A 114 10.26 0.69 10.63
N LYS A 115 10.56 -0.60 10.81
CA LYS A 115 9.58 -1.58 11.27
C LYS A 115 9.24 -1.28 12.73
N GLN A 116 7.96 -1.12 13.00
CA GLN A 116 7.39 -1.00 14.34
C GLN A 116 6.63 -2.28 14.67
N GLY A 117 6.39 -2.54 15.95
CA GLY A 117 5.61 -3.71 16.38
C GLY A 117 6.29 -5.06 16.10
N SER A 118 5.52 -6.14 16.20
CA SER A 118 5.98 -7.51 15.93
C SER A 118 4.83 -8.41 15.51
N GLY A 119 5.12 -9.49 14.78
CA GLY A 119 4.11 -10.41 14.25
C GLY A 119 3.03 -9.67 13.45
N SER A 120 1.76 -10.04 13.63
CA SER A 120 0.60 -9.44 12.94
C SER A 120 0.27 -7.99 13.33
N SER A 121 1.06 -7.38 14.22
CA SER A 121 0.93 -5.97 14.62
C SER A 121 2.07 -5.12 14.09
N ALA A 122 2.96 -5.71 13.30
CA ALA A 122 4.03 -4.98 12.68
C ALA A 122 3.49 -4.03 11.60
N TYR A 123 4.28 -3.00 11.30
CA TYR A 123 4.02 -2.05 10.24
C TYR A 123 5.29 -1.26 9.93
N LEU A 124 5.33 -0.62 8.78
CA LEU A 124 6.38 0.29 8.39
C LEU A 124 6.01 1.74 8.75
N ARG A 125 6.94 2.48 9.35
CA ARG A 125 6.76 3.90 9.69
C ARG A 125 7.90 4.74 9.16
N TRP A 126 7.57 5.88 8.55
CA TRP A 126 8.58 6.88 8.22
C TRP A 126 8.92 7.74 9.44
N THR A 127 10.20 7.77 9.84
CA THR A 127 10.67 8.57 11.00
C THR A 127 11.59 9.73 10.61
N GLY A 128 11.84 9.93 9.32
CA GLY A 128 12.67 11.02 8.79
C GLY A 128 11.87 12.31 8.53
N SER A 129 12.46 13.23 7.77
CA SER A 129 11.88 14.53 7.41
C SER A 129 10.61 14.44 6.54
N GLN A 130 9.85 15.53 6.46
CA GLN A 130 8.69 15.67 5.57
C GLN A 130 9.11 15.85 4.10
N TYR A 131 8.37 15.26 3.17
CA TYR A 131 8.60 15.36 1.71
C TYR A 131 7.31 15.67 0.93
N PHE A 132 6.65 16.78 1.26
CA PHE A 132 5.28 17.07 0.81
C PHE A 132 5.10 17.31 -0.69
N GLY A 133 6.16 17.69 -1.40
CA GLY A 133 6.16 17.94 -2.86
C GLY A 133 7.36 17.33 -3.58
N ASP A 134 8.12 16.46 -2.89
CA ASP A 134 9.36 15.87 -3.39
C ASP A 134 9.31 14.33 -3.24
N PRO A 135 8.51 13.65 -4.07
CA PRO A 135 8.38 12.20 -4.01
C PRO A 135 9.67 11.50 -4.44
N GLY A 136 9.78 10.21 -4.12
CA GLY A 136 10.96 9.39 -4.47
C GLY A 136 12.06 9.39 -3.41
N ASN A 137 11.85 10.04 -2.27
CA ASN A 137 12.74 9.95 -1.12
C ASN A 137 12.47 8.67 -0.31
N GLY A 138 13.52 7.89 -0.01
CA GLY A 138 13.38 6.62 0.69
C GLY A 138 12.47 5.62 -0.05
N VAL A 139 12.72 5.36 -1.33
CA VAL A 139 11.87 4.42 -2.10
C VAL A 139 11.95 3.01 -1.52
N VAL A 140 10.79 2.39 -1.31
CA VAL A 140 10.62 0.96 -1.04
C VAL A 140 9.92 0.33 -2.22
N ARG A 141 10.42 -0.83 -2.68
CA ARG A 141 9.94 -1.51 -3.87
C ARG A 141 9.35 -2.87 -3.51
N PHE A 142 8.21 -3.17 -4.11
CA PHE A 142 7.53 -4.45 -3.98
C PHE A 142 7.36 -5.04 -5.37
N LYS A 143 7.75 -6.30 -5.53
CA LYS A 143 7.46 -7.05 -6.74
C LYS A 143 6.15 -7.80 -6.56
N ILE A 144 5.26 -7.63 -7.52
CA ILE A 144 3.96 -8.31 -7.53
C ILE A 144 3.87 -9.15 -8.80
N ARG A 145 3.45 -10.41 -8.69
CA ARG A 145 3.18 -11.23 -9.87
C ARG A 145 1.70 -11.19 -10.17
N ILE A 146 1.34 -10.67 -11.33
CA ILE A 146 -0.03 -10.67 -11.85
C ILE A 146 -0.15 -11.87 -12.79
N THR A 147 -1.08 -12.77 -12.49
CA THR A 147 -1.44 -13.92 -13.34
C THR A 147 -2.76 -13.71 -14.07
N ASN A 148 -3.63 -12.87 -13.53
CA ASN A 148 -4.95 -12.51 -14.07
C ASN A 148 -5.00 -11.02 -14.49
N PRO A 149 -4.64 -10.69 -15.76
CA PRO A 149 -4.69 -9.32 -16.28
C PRO A 149 -6.03 -8.61 -16.04
N GLY A 150 -5.97 -7.30 -15.88
CA GLY A 150 -7.14 -6.44 -15.67
C GLY A 150 -6.83 -5.21 -14.83
N SER A 151 -7.90 -4.52 -14.45
CA SER A 151 -7.86 -3.36 -13.56
C SER A 151 -7.93 -3.79 -12.10
N TYR A 152 -7.05 -3.25 -11.27
CA TYR A 152 -6.98 -3.53 -9.84
C TYR A 152 -7.19 -2.23 -9.06
N ARG A 153 -8.06 -2.27 -8.05
CA ARG A 153 -8.18 -1.22 -7.04
C ARG A 153 -7.08 -1.40 -6.00
N PHE A 154 -6.36 -0.33 -5.71
CA PHE A 154 -5.40 -0.27 -4.61
C PHE A 154 -6.07 0.21 -3.31
N SER A 155 -5.64 -0.35 -2.18
CA SER A 155 -5.77 0.26 -0.86
C SER A 155 -4.64 -0.17 0.05
N TRP A 156 -4.48 0.50 1.18
CA TRP A 156 -3.61 0.05 2.25
C TRP A 156 -4.28 0.20 3.61
N ARG A 157 -3.76 -0.52 4.59
CA ARG A 157 -4.08 -0.35 6.00
C ARG A 157 -3.06 0.60 6.59
N SER A 158 -3.50 1.79 7.00
CA SER A 158 -2.61 2.83 7.52
C SER A 158 -3.17 3.57 8.72
N SER A 159 -2.27 4.18 9.49
CA SER A 159 -2.53 4.93 10.73
C SER A 159 -1.70 6.21 10.81
N VAL A 160 -2.16 7.13 11.65
CA VAL A 160 -1.39 8.30 12.07
C VAL A 160 -0.77 7.95 13.41
N THR A 161 0.57 7.88 13.49
CA THR A 161 1.26 7.34 14.68
C THR A 161 1.90 8.40 15.57
N ILE A 162 1.70 9.68 15.23
CA ILE A 162 2.14 10.83 16.02
C ILE A 162 1.03 11.87 16.11
N GLY A 163 0.98 12.57 17.24
CA GLY A 163 -0.10 13.52 17.51
C GLY A 163 -1.44 12.83 17.73
N ASN A 164 -2.50 13.64 17.70
CA ASN A 164 -3.89 13.22 17.91
C ASN A 164 -4.85 13.76 16.82
N ASN A 165 -4.30 14.43 15.79
CA ASN A 165 -5.06 14.93 14.65
C ASN A 165 -4.89 13.97 13.46
N GLY A 166 -5.93 13.19 13.14
CA GLY A 166 -5.89 12.23 12.03
C GLY A 166 -5.80 12.84 10.63
N THR A 167 -5.92 14.17 10.51
CA THR A 167 -5.71 14.91 9.25
C THR A 167 -4.27 15.34 9.04
N GLU A 168 -3.43 15.24 10.08
CA GLU A 168 -1.99 15.46 10.00
C GLU A 168 -1.26 14.12 9.86
N HIS A 169 -0.11 14.14 9.20
CA HIS A 169 0.78 12.97 9.10
C HIS A 169 0.14 11.69 8.53
N ASN A 170 -0.82 11.86 7.62
CA ASN A 170 -1.77 10.83 7.19
C ASN A 170 -1.53 10.30 5.78
N ASP A 171 -0.34 10.52 5.22
CA ASP A 171 -0.08 10.20 3.82
C ASP A 171 1.36 9.76 3.49
N THR A 172 1.45 8.99 2.40
CA THR A 172 2.68 8.43 1.83
C THR A 172 2.54 8.50 0.29
N TRP A 173 3.66 8.56 -0.44
CA TRP A 173 3.62 8.54 -1.90
C TRP A 173 3.49 7.11 -2.44
N LEU A 174 2.74 6.94 -3.53
CA LEU A 174 2.57 5.66 -4.24
C LEU A 174 2.74 5.83 -5.75
N ARG A 175 3.39 4.87 -6.41
CA ARG A 175 3.33 4.70 -7.87
C ARG A 175 3.47 3.25 -8.34
N PHE A 176 3.04 3.01 -9.56
CA PHE A 176 3.27 1.77 -10.33
C PHE A 176 3.95 2.13 -11.66
N PRO A 177 5.30 2.15 -11.71
CA PRO A 177 6.02 2.70 -12.86
C PRO A 177 5.97 1.82 -14.11
N ASP A 178 5.64 0.53 -13.97
CA ASP A 178 5.62 -0.47 -15.05
C ASP A 178 4.22 -1.06 -15.31
N ALA A 179 3.17 -0.54 -14.67
CA ALA A 179 1.78 -0.85 -15.01
C ALA A 179 1.39 -0.24 -16.38
N SER A 180 0.40 -0.81 -17.07
CA SER A 180 -0.08 -0.27 -18.35
C SER A 180 -0.83 1.05 -18.17
N ASP A 181 -1.54 1.19 -17.04
CA ASP A 181 -2.08 2.47 -16.58
C ASP A 181 -2.06 2.58 -15.05
N PHE A 182 -1.99 3.82 -14.55
CA PHE A 182 -2.06 4.15 -13.13
C PHE A 182 -2.82 5.47 -12.94
N TYR A 183 -4.00 5.38 -12.33
CA TYR A 183 -4.98 6.46 -12.29
C TYR A 183 -5.83 6.41 -11.01
N ALA A 184 -6.67 7.41 -10.82
CA ALA A 184 -7.65 7.39 -9.75
C ALA A 184 -9.03 7.83 -10.26
N THR A 185 -10.10 7.26 -9.71
CA THR A 185 -11.48 7.50 -10.14
C THR A 185 -12.39 8.02 -9.03
N LYS A 186 -13.37 8.84 -9.41
CA LYS A 186 -14.48 9.28 -8.57
C LYS A 186 -15.69 9.54 -9.45
N ASN A 187 -16.74 8.72 -9.33
CA ASN A 187 -17.90 8.77 -10.23
C ASN A 187 -17.45 8.68 -11.71
N ASN A 188 -17.72 9.71 -12.50
CA ASN A 188 -17.33 9.80 -13.92
C ASN A 188 -15.99 10.56 -14.13
N SER A 189 -15.26 10.87 -13.05
CA SER A 189 -13.95 11.53 -13.09
C SER A 189 -12.84 10.50 -13.04
N THR A 190 -11.87 10.64 -13.94
CA THR A 190 -10.60 9.91 -13.93
C THR A 190 -9.46 10.91 -13.95
N ILE A 191 -8.54 10.80 -13.00
CA ILE A 191 -7.35 11.65 -12.87
C ILE A 191 -6.08 10.80 -12.91
N TYR A 192 -4.98 11.43 -13.30
CA TYR A 192 -3.67 10.80 -13.44
C TYR A 192 -2.61 11.55 -12.63
N PRO A 193 -1.58 10.88 -12.11
CA PRO A 193 -0.50 11.56 -11.42
C PRO A 193 0.18 12.57 -12.34
N LYS A 194 0.61 13.70 -11.79
CA LYS A 194 1.43 14.67 -12.52
C LYS A 194 2.73 14.00 -12.99
N GLY A 195 3.25 14.43 -14.13
CA GLY A 195 4.47 13.85 -14.73
C GLY A 195 4.26 12.62 -15.62
N THR A 196 3.04 12.06 -15.68
CA THR A 196 2.71 10.94 -16.60
C THR A 196 2.39 11.37 -18.02
N GLY A 197 2.22 12.69 -18.27
CA GLY A 197 1.74 13.22 -19.55
C GLY A 197 0.22 13.05 -19.77
N LYS A 198 -0.51 12.47 -18.81
CA LYS A 198 -1.96 12.33 -18.82
C LYS A 198 -2.64 13.38 -17.95
N SER A 199 -3.89 13.72 -18.27
CA SER A 199 -4.70 14.74 -17.60
C SER A 199 -6.18 14.34 -17.61
N PRO A 200 -7.02 14.81 -16.67
CA PRO A 200 -6.72 15.76 -15.59
C PRO A 200 -5.80 15.20 -14.49
N ASN A 201 -5.24 16.08 -13.67
CA ASN A 201 -4.33 15.73 -12.57
C ASN A 201 -4.97 15.98 -11.20
N PRO A 202 -4.47 15.36 -10.11
CA PRO A 202 -5.03 15.56 -8.77
C PRO A 202 -4.85 17.00 -8.29
N ASN A 203 -5.79 17.46 -7.47
CA ASN A 203 -5.61 18.63 -6.64
C ASN A 203 -4.45 18.39 -5.65
N GLY A 204 -3.65 19.43 -5.42
CA GLY A 204 -2.51 19.37 -4.51
C GLY A 204 -1.27 18.70 -5.09
N ALA A 205 -0.51 18.06 -4.21
CA ALA A 205 0.84 17.58 -4.50
C ALA A 205 0.84 16.25 -5.27
N SER A 206 1.60 16.22 -6.37
CA SER A 206 1.89 15.05 -7.20
C SER A 206 3.03 15.44 -8.15
N ALA A 207 3.93 14.52 -8.46
CA ALA A 207 5.03 14.70 -9.42
C ALA A 207 5.55 13.33 -9.87
N ASP A 208 6.19 13.26 -11.05
CA ASP A 208 6.93 12.09 -11.53
C ASP A 208 6.21 10.73 -11.43
N GLY A 209 4.91 10.72 -11.71
CA GLY A 209 4.09 9.51 -11.67
C GLY A 209 3.56 9.13 -10.28
N TRP A 210 3.85 9.93 -9.25
CA TRP A 210 3.45 9.66 -7.88
C TRP A 210 2.12 10.31 -7.51
N PHE A 211 1.23 9.52 -6.90
CA PHE A 211 0.10 10.05 -6.16
C PHE A 211 0.48 10.27 -4.69
N LYS A 212 0.05 11.40 -4.13
CA LYS A 212 -0.10 11.52 -2.68
C LYS A 212 -1.27 10.64 -2.29
N VAL A 213 -1.05 9.67 -1.40
CA VAL A 213 -2.09 8.75 -0.96
C VAL A 213 -2.34 8.97 0.52
N TYR A 214 -3.57 9.30 0.87
CA TYR A 214 -3.95 9.71 2.22
C TYR A 214 -5.15 8.92 2.75
N ARG A 215 -5.28 8.95 4.08
CA ARG A 215 -6.47 8.53 4.83
C ARG A 215 -7.22 9.74 5.38
N THR A 216 -8.54 9.64 5.52
CA THR A 216 -9.45 10.71 5.96
C THR A 216 -9.77 10.64 7.46
N GLY A 217 -10.32 11.73 7.99
CA GLY A 217 -10.95 11.76 9.32
C GLY A 217 -9.97 11.81 10.49
N ASN A 218 -10.50 12.14 11.67
CA ASN A 218 -9.69 12.43 12.87
C ASN A 218 -9.26 11.17 13.64
N ASN A 219 -9.82 9.99 13.34
CA ASN A 219 -9.37 8.75 13.95
C ASN A 219 -7.90 8.49 13.56
N THR A 220 -7.03 8.18 14.52
CA THR A 220 -5.62 7.85 14.28
C THR A 220 -5.38 6.34 14.11
N ASP A 221 -6.36 5.49 14.38
CA ASP A 221 -6.26 4.04 14.30
C ASP A 221 -6.02 3.53 12.87
N PHE A 222 -5.45 2.33 12.77
CA PHE A 222 -5.29 1.63 11.51
C PHE A 222 -6.64 1.32 10.84
N LYS A 223 -6.78 1.74 9.59
CA LYS A 223 -7.93 1.40 8.74
C LYS A 223 -7.52 1.21 7.29
N TRP A 224 -8.35 0.46 6.55
CA TRP A 224 -8.21 0.30 5.11
C TRP A 224 -8.77 1.51 4.39
N GLU A 225 -7.89 2.36 3.87
CA GLU A 225 -8.29 3.54 3.12
C GLU A 225 -7.12 4.13 2.34
N ALA A 226 -7.35 4.44 1.06
CA ALA A 226 -6.37 5.08 0.20
C ALA A 226 -7.10 6.01 -0.78
N TYR A 227 -6.96 7.32 -0.58
CA TYR A 227 -7.47 8.34 -1.49
C TYR A 227 -6.34 9.21 -2.02
N THR A 228 -6.59 9.85 -3.15
CA THR A 228 -5.75 10.94 -3.67
C THR A 228 -6.62 12.12 -4.11
N SER A 229 -6.00 13.23 -4.49
CA SER A 229 -6.62 14.52 -4.84
C SER A 229 -7.24 15.27 -3.65
N ASP A 230 -6.65 16.41 -3.32
CA ASP A 230 -7.04 17.22 -2.16
C ASP A 230 -8.46 17.75 -2.25
N HIS A 231 -9.20 17.59 -1.14
CA HIS A 231 -10.62 17.93 -0.98
C HIS A 231 -11.54 17.26 -2.00
N ASP A 232 -11.05 16.24 -2.71
CA ASP A 232 -11.73 15.61 -3.82
C ASP A 232 -11.29 14.15 -3.96
N GLY A 233 -11.47 13.35 -2.91
CA GLY A 233 -10.91 12.01 -2.81
C GLY A 233 -11.29 11.08 -3.98
N HIS A 234 -10.28 10.61 -4.71
CA HIS A 234 -10.40 9.59 -5.77
C HIS A 234 -9.79 8.26 -5.30
N ILE A 235 -10.41 7.14 -5.71
CA ILE A 235 -9.96 5.77 -5.46
C ILE A 235 -8.88 5.41 -6.48
N ILE A 236 -7.81 4.77 -6.03
CA ILE A 236 -6.62 4.51 -6.85
C ILE A 236 -6.73 3.16 -7.55
N HIS A 237 -6.30 3.12 -8.82
CA HIS A 237 -6.30 1.95 -9.68
C HIS A 237 -5.00 1.79 -10.45
N ALA A 238 -4.63 0.55 -10.74
CA ALA A 238 -3.58 0.19 -11.68
C ALA A 238 -4.10 -0.87 -12.67
N ASP A 239 -3.73 -0.74 -13.94
CA ASP A 239 -4.07 -1.69 -14.99
C ASP A 239 -2.85 -2.54 -15.36
N PHE A 240 -3.09 -3.82 -15.60
CA PHE A 240 -2.09 -4.78 -16.07
C PHE A 240 -2.63 -5.52 -17.29
N ASP A 241 -2.11 -5.19 -18.48
CA ASP A 241 -2.61 -5.73 -19.76
C ASP A 241 -2.12 -7.17 -20.04
N SER A 242 -1.11 -7.64 -19.30
CA SER A 242 -0.48 -8.95 -19.50
C SER A 242 -0.09 -9.59 -18.17
N PRO A 243 -0.02 -10.93 -18.09
CA PRO A 243 0.60 -11.58 -16.94
C PRO A 243 2.07 -11.20 -16.85
N GLY A 244 2.59 -11.00 -15.64
CA GLY A 244 3.98 -10.58 -15.46
C GLY A 244 4.30 -10.18 -14.02
N ILE A 245 5.58 -9.87 -13.79
CA ILE A 245 6.04 -9.28 -12.54
C ILE A 245 6.09 -7.77 -12.72
N TYR A 246 5.36 -7.05 -11.88
CA TYR A 246 5.26 -5.60 -11.86
C TYR A 246 5.86 -5.04 -10.57
N THR A 247 6.03 -3.71 -10.55
CA THR A 247 6.61 -2.98 -9.43
C THR A 247 5.57 -2.06 -8.82
N MET A 248 5.35 -2.22 -7.52
CA MET A 248 4.74 -1.17 -6.70
C MET A 248 5.85 -0.44 -5.96
N GLU A 249 5.81 0.89 -5.94
CA GLU A 249 6.75 1.69 -5.17
C GLU A 249 6.00 2.59 -4.19
N ILE A 250 6.53 2.68 -2.96
CA ILE A 250 6.17 3.74 -2.02
C ILE A 250 7.38 4.63 -1.77
N SER A 251 7.15 5.89 -1.40
CA SER A 251 8.21 6.78 -0.92
C SER A 251 7.72 7.69 0.20
N ALA A 252 8.67 8.16 1.02
CA ALA A 252 8.40 8.94 2.20
C ALA A 252 7.66 10.23 1.83
N ARG A 253 6.57 10.54 2.55
CA ARG A 253 5.90 11.85 2.49
C ARG A 253 5.74 12.45 3.88
N SER A 254 4.84 11.87 4.68
CA SER A 254 4.59 12.34 6.02
C SER A 254 5.40 11.57 7.08
N THR A 255 6.18 12.29 7.89
CA THR A 255 6.77 11.75 9.14
C THR A 255 5.66 11.20 10.01
N GLY A 256 5.81 9.98 10.54
CA GLY A 256 4.83 9.39 11.45
C GLY A 256 3.62 8.72 10.79
N HIS A 257 3.51 8.71 9.46
CA HIS A 257 2.52 7.86 8.80
C HIS A 257 2.95 6.39 8.92
N GLY A 258 2.06 5.54 9.44
CA GLY A 258 2.27 4.11 9.59
C GLY A 258 1.49 3.34 8.52
N VAL A 259 2.17 2.46 7.78
CA VAL A 259 1.59 1.62 6.72
C VAL A 259 1.87 0.15 7.01
N ASP A 260 0.82 -0.66 7.10
CA ASP A 260 0.85 -2.06 7.54
C ASP A 260 0.68 -3.02 6.37
N LYS A 261 -0.51 -3.06 5.76
CA LYS A 261 -0.83 -3.95 4.64
C LYS A 261 -1.19 -3.19 3.40
N PHE A 262 -0.96 -3.76 2.23
CA PHE A 262 -1.51 -3.27 0.97
C PHE A 262 -2.41 -4.33 0.35
N ALA A 263 -3.33 -3.86 -0.48
CA ALA A 263 -4.25 -4.67 -1.26
C ALA A 263 -4.27 -4.19 -2.70
N LEU A 264 -4.18 -5.13 -3.62
CA LEU A 264 -4.61 -4.96 -5.02
C LEU A 264 -5.72 -5.96 -5.27
N VAL A 265 -6.91 -5.47 -5.58
CA VAL A 265 -8.09 -6.30 -5.80
C VAL A 265 -8.67 -5.97 -7.16
N ARG A 266 -8.85 -6.98 -8.02
CA ARG A 266 -9.48 -6.78 -9.32
C ARG A 266 -10.84 -6.10 -9.17
N THR A 267 -11.13 -5.17 -10.06
CA THR A 267 -12.33 -4.32 -9.96
C THR A 267 -13.65 -5.07 -10.17
N ASP A 268 -13.62 -6.30 -10.68
CA ASP A 268 -14.79 -7.18 -10.81
C ASP A 268 -15.07 -8.04 -9.57
N LEU A 269 -14.25 -7.91 -8.51
CA LEU A 269 -14.45 -8.59 -7.24
C LEU A 269 -15.08 -7.66 -6.18
N ASN A 270 -15.69 -8.25 -5.15
CA ASN A 270 -16.09 -7.51 -3.98
C ASN A 270 -14.86 -7.11 -3.16
N PHE A 271 -14.59 -5.81 -3.10
CA PHE A 271 -13.42 -5.26 -2.43
C PHE A 271 -13.36 -5.61 -0.94
N ASN A 272 -14.47 -5.51 -0.21
CA ASN A 272 -14.49 -5.72 1.23
C ASN A 272 -14.32 -7.20 1.59
N ASP A 273 -14.92 -8.10 0.80
CA ASP A 273 -14.74 -9.54 1.00
C ASP A 273 -13.28 -9.95 0.76
N ALA A 274 -12.63 -9.36 -0.26
CA ALA A 274 -11.23 -9.63 -0.58
C ALA A 274 -10.29 -9.21 0.57
N LEU A 275 -10.54 -8.08 1.24
CA LEU A 275 -9.72 -7.62 2.38
C LEU A 275 -9.73 -8.58 3.59
N GLY A 276 -10.73 -9.44 3.70
CA GLY A 276 -10.83 -10.47 4.74
C GLY A 276 -10.15 -11.80 4.39
N GLY A 277 -9.52 -11.88 3.22
CA GLY A 277 -8.86 -13.08 2.70
C GLY A 277 -7.52 -13.40 3.38
N ALA A 278 -6.90 -14.48 2.90
CA ALA A 278 -5.54 -14.85 3.30
C ALA A 278 -4.51 -13.90 2.68
N MET A 279 -3.36 -13.74 3.34
CA MET A 279 -2.22 -13.03 2.75
C MET A 279 -1.70 -13.79 1.53
N SER A 280 -1.23 -13.06 0.53
CA SER A 280 -0.60 -13.62 -0.66
C SER A 280 0.61 -14.46 -0.29
N GLU A 281 0.81 -15.55 -1.03
CA GLU A 281 2.07 -16.27 -1.01
C GLU A 281 3.22 -15.34 -1.44
N ILE A 282 4.37 -15.49 -0.80
CA ILE A 282 5.60 -14.81 -1.20
C ILE A 282 6.54 -15.85 -1.77
N THR A 283 6.93 -15.67 -3.04
CA THR A 283 7.99 -16.44 -3.68
C THR A 283 9.24 -15.59 -3.84
N CYS A 284 10.33 -16.22 -4.23
CA CYS A 284 11.61 -15.56 -4.45
C CYS A 284 11.81 -15.44 -5.96
N GLY A 285 12.15 -14.24 -6.41
CA GLY A 285 12.71 -14.06 -7.75
C GLY A 285 14.08 -14.69 -7.86
N ASP A 286 14.39 -15.16 -9.06
CA ASP A 286 15.75 -15.56 -9.48
C ASP A 286 16.71 -14.35 -9.50
#